data_AF-A0A2G8L5U0-F1
#
_entry.id   AF-A0A2G8L5U0-F1
#
_cell.length_a   1.000
_cell.length_b   1.000
_cell.length_c   1.000
_cell.angle_alpha   90.00
_cell.angle_beta   90.00
_cell.angle_gamma   90.00
#
_symmetry.space_group_name_H-M   'P 1'
#
loop_
_entity.id
_entity.type
_entity.pdbx_description
1 polymer ?
#
loop_
_entity_poly.entity_id
_entity_poly.type
_entity_poly.pdbx_seq_one_letter_code
_entity_poly.pdbx_strand_id
1 'polypeptide(L)'
;MFDAIMNFKKEETSKLLDKLDLTKKLDAEEKDMEGKPLLKRVMRKWLPAGEALLQMITIHLPSPVTAQKYRMEMLYEGPHDDAVAIGIKECDPNAPLCMYISKMVPTTDKGRFYAFGRVFSGKVATGQKCRIMGPNYVPGKKDDLNCKQIQRTILMMGRYIEAIEDVPCGNICGLVGVDQYLVKTGTITTFEQAHNLRVMKFSVSPVVRVAVEAKNPGDLPKLVEGLKRLSKSDPMVQILTEESGEHIVAGAGELHLEICLKDLEEDHACIPIIKSDPVVSYRESVTGASNQTCLSKSPNKHNRLFFTAVNMPEDLAKDIDEGEVKPRQDIKTRARYLAEKYDYEVTEARKIWAFGPEGTGPNLLMDVSKGVQYLNEIKDSVIAGYQWATKEGVLCDENMRGVRFNIHDVTLHADAIHRGGGQIIPTARRVLYASVLTAEPCILEPVYLVEIQCPEDAVGGIYGVLNRRRGHVFEDSQMPGTPMFIVKAYLPVNESFGFTADLRSKTGGQAFPQCVFDHWQVLPGNVFDKASKPGEVVHNTRKRKGLSEEVPPLEKYLDKM
;
A
#
# COMPACT_ATOMS: atom_id res chain seq x y z
N MET A 1 6.45 -47.77 -2.74
CA MET A 1 5.73 -47.57 -1.46
C MET A 1 4.33 -46.98 -1.68
N PHE A 2 4.19 -45.82 -2.32
CA PHE A 2 2.89 -45.23 -2.66
C PHE A 2 1.96 -46.20 -3.41
N ASP A 3 2.43 -46.80 -4.50
CA ASP A 3 1.66 -47.79 -5.28
C ASP A 3 1.23 -49.00 -4.43
N ALA A 4 2.18 -49.60 -3.70
CA ALA A 4 1.94 -50.81 -2.91
C ALA A 4 0.89 -50.61 -1.80
N ILE A 5 0.94 -49.46 -1.10
CA ILE A 5 0.01 -49.15 0.00
C ILE A 5 -1.36 -48.73 -0.53
N MET A 6 -1.42 -47.93 -1.60
CA MET A 6 -2.70 -47.43 -2.15
C MET A 6 -3.47 -48.52 -2.92
N ASN A 7 -2.77 -49.51 -3.47
CA ASN A 7 -3.37 -50.67 -4.13
C ASN A 7 -3.52 -51.90 -3.21
N PHE A 8 -3.36 -51.72 -1.89
CA PHE A 8 -3.57 -52.76 -0.88
C PHE A 8 -2.76 -54.05 -1.11
N LYS A 9 -1.57 -53.94 -1.71
CA LYS A 9 -0.67 -55.07 -1.97
C LYS A 9 0.09 -55.43 -0.68
N LYS A 10 -0.57 -56.20 0.21
CA LYS A 10 -0.09 -56.48 1.58
C LYS A 10 1.28 -57.17 1.64
N GLU A 11 1.51 -58.17 0.80
CA GLU A 11 2.79 -58.90 0.78
C GLU A 11 3.95 -58.02 0.30
N GLU A 12 3.73 -57.23 -0.75
CA GLU A 12 4.73 -56.28 -1.25
C GLU A 12 5.00 -55.18 -0.24
N THR A 13 3.96 -54.67 0.41
CA THR A 13 4.07 -53.63 1.44
C THR A 13 4.90 -54.13 2.62
N SER A 14 4.65 -55.35 3.12
CA SER A 14 5.44 -55.94 4.20
C SER A 14 6.92 -56.08 3.82
N LYS A 15 7.21 -56.63 2.63
CA LYS A 15 8.60 -56.75 2.10
C LYS A 15 9.29 -55.39 1.94
N LEU A 16 8.55 -54.37 1.50
CA LEU A 16 9.07 -53.00 1.34
C LEU A 16 9.32 -52.33 2.70
N LEU A 17 8.44 -52.52 3.67
CA LEU A 17 8.63 -52.01 5.04
C LEU A 17 9.85 -52.64 5.70
N ASP A 18 10.07 -53.94 5.50
CA ASP A 18 11.25 -54.63 6.00
C ASP A 18 12.53 -54.13 5.32
N LYS A 19 12.53 -53.98 4.00
CA LYS A 19 13.69 -53.45 3.25
C LYS A 19 14.07 -52.02 3.63
N LEU A 20 13.10 -51.21 4.05
CA LEU A 20 13.31 -49.83 4.48
C LEU A 20 13.54 -49.70 5.99
N ASP A 21 13.65 -50.83 6.71
CA ASP A 21 13.80 -50.89 8.17
C ASP A 21 12.69 -50.14 8.94
N LEU A 22 11.49 -50.04 8.34
CA LEU A 22 10.34 -49.34 8.91
C LEU A 22 9.45 -50.25 9.78
N THR A 23 9.53 -51.57 9.60
CA THR A 23 8.70 -52.55 10.31
C THR A 23 8.87 -52.53 11.83
N LYS A 24 10.08 -52.19 12.29
CA LYS A 24 10.40 -52.02 13.73
C LYS A 24 9.97 -50.67 14.28
N LYS A 25 9.74 -49.69 13.40
CA LYS A 25 9.31 -48.35 13.79
C LYS A 25 7.80 -48.22 13.84
N LEU A 26 7.03 -49.14 13.23
CA LEU A 26 5.56 -49.14 13.23
C LEU A 26 5.00 -49.85 14.46
N ASP A 27 4.05 -49.21 15.14
CA ASP A 27 3.34 -49.80 16.28
C ASP A 27 2.33 -50.85 15.81
N ALA A 28 1.86 -51.72 16.71
CA ALA A 28 0.92 -52.80 16.37
C ALA A 28 -0.37 -52.25 15.73
N GLU A 29 -0.94 -51.18 16.28
CA GLU A 29 -2.14 -50.52 15.74
C GLU A 29 -1.89 -49.84 14.38
N GLU A 30 -0.66 -49.39 14.11
CA GLU A 30 -0.32 -48.76 12.83
C GLU A 30 -0.14 -49.80 11.71
N LYS A 31 0.13 -51.05 12.05
CA LYS A 31 0.22 -52.17 11.09
C LYS A 31 -1.14 -52.62 10.58
N ASP A 32 -2.19 -52.41 11.37
CA ASP A 32 -3.57 -52.72 11.00
C ASP A 32 -4.21 -51.62 10.13
N MET A 33 -3.58 -50.43 10.04
CA MET A 33 -4.04 -49.37 9.16
C MET A 33 -3.78 -49.72 7.69
N GLU A 34 -4.65 -49.27 6.79
CA GLU A 34 -4.49 -49.46 5.35
C GLU A 34 -4.74 -48.17 4.57
N GLY A 35 -4.34 -48.13 3.30
CA GLY A 35 -4.56 -46.98 2.42
C GLY A 35 -3.87 -45.69 2.88
N LYS A 36 -4.56 -44.54 2.74
CA LYS A 36 -4.00 -43.21 3.06
C LYS A 36 -3.49 -43.07 4.50
N PRO A 37 -4.20 -43.55 5.55
CA PRO A 37 -3.69 -43.54 6.92
C PRO A 37 -2.34 -44.24 7.09
N LEU A 38 -2.20 -45.47 6.58
CA LEU A 38 -0.94 -46.21 6.64
C LEU A 38 0.17 -45.48 5.90
N LEU A 39 -0.10 -45.04 4.66
CA LEU A 39 0.85 -44.30 3.86
C LEU A 39 1.38 -43.06 4.59
N LYS A 40 0.49 -42.30 5.25
CA LYS A 40 0.86 -41.12 6.04
C LYS A 40 1.79 -41.47 7.20
N ARG A 41 1.56 -42.59 7.90
CA ARG A 41 2.41 -43.04 9.02
C ARG A 41 3.78 -43.53 8.53
N VAL A 42 3.78 -44.36 7.49
CA VAL A 42 5.00 -44.88 6.86
C VAL A 42 5.87 -43.73 6.36
N MET A 43 5.30 -42.77 5.63
CA MET A 43 6.06 -41.62 5.11
C MET A 43 6.60 -40.71 6.22
N ARG A 44 5.84 -40.46 7.28
CA ARG A 44 6.31 -39.67 8.43
C ARG A 44 7.52 -40.29 9.14
N LYS A 45 7.55 -41.63 9.25
CA LYS A 45 8.64 -42.37 9.91
C LYS A 45 9.85 -42.58 8.97
N TRP A 46 9.61 -42.60 7.66
CA TRP A 46 10.66 -42.76 6.67
C TRP A 46 11.37 -41.44 6.33
N LEU A 47 10.60 -40.38 6.07
CA LEU A 47 11.08 -39.07 5.67
C LEU A 47 10.48 -37.99 6.59
N PRO A 48 11.03 -37.79 7.81
CA PRO A 48 10.59 -36.71 8.68
C PRO A 48 10.87 -35.34 8.03
N ALA A 49 9.81 -34.64 7.62
CA ALA A 49 9.94 -33.34 6.97
C ALA A 49 10.64 -32.30 7.87
N GLY A 50 10.51 -32.42 9.19
CA GLY A 50 11.10 -31.49 10.15
C GLY A 50 12.63 -31.41 10.04
N GLU A 51 13.32 -32.55 9.95
CA GLU A 51 14.78 -32.57 9.87
C GLU A 51 15.29 -31.94 8.57
N ALA A 52 14.69 -32.32 7.43
CA ALA A 52 15.06 -31.78 6.14
C ALA A 52 14.80 -30.26 6.04
N LEU A 53 13.63 -29.80 6.50
CA LEU A 53 13.29 -28.38 6.47
C LEU A 53 14.15 -27.56 7.43
N LEU A 54 14.41 -28.05 8.64
CA LEU A 54 15.28 -27.36 9.59
C LEU A 54 16.70 -27.28 9.06
N GLN A 55 17.23 -28.36 8.48
CA GLN A 55 18.57 -28.36 7.88
C GLN A 55 18.65 -27.39 6.68
N MET A 56 17.62 -27.37 5.82
CA MET A 56 17.55 -26.41 4.72
C MET A 56 17.55 -24.97 5.24
N ILE A 57 16.75 -24.68 6.28
CA ILE A 57 16.67 -23.35 6.90
C ILE A 57 18.02 -22.95 7.49
N THR A 58 18.68 -23.82 8.25
CA THR A 58 19.95 -23.49 8.93
C THR A 58 21.12 -23.31 7.95
N ILE A 59 21.13 -24.04 6.83
CA ILE A 59 22.19 -23.95 5.82
C ILE A 59 21.99 -22.76 4.89
N HIS A 60 20.76 -22.52 4.43
CA HIS A 60 20.51 -21.55 3.35
C HIS A 60 20.03 -20.18 3.84
N LEU A 61 19.30 -20.09 4.96
CA LEU A 61 18.85 -18.79 5.46
C LEU A 61 19.93 -18.17 6.34
N PRO A 62 20.40 -16.94 6.01
CA PRO A 62 21.47 -16.31 6.75
C PRO A 62 21.02 -15.92 8.16
N SER A 63 21.97 -15.97 9.09
CA SER A 63 21.75 -15.43 10.44
C SER A 63 21.52 -13.92 10.40
N PRO A 64 20.87 -13.34 11.43
CA PRO A 64 20.76 -11.89 11.60
C PRO A 64 22.08 -11.13 11.43
N VAL A 65 23.17 -11.66 11.98
CA VAL A 65 24.51 -11.05 11.93
C VAL A 65 25.03 -10.95 10.50
N THR A 66 24.80 -11.97 9.68
CA THR A 66 25.17 -11.95 8.25
C THR A 66 24.21 -11.09 7.44
N ALA A 67 22.90 -11.21 7.71
CA ALA A 67 21.84 -10.54 6.96
C ALA A 67 21.84 -9.02 7.14
N GLN A 68 22.08 -8.53 8.35
CA GLN A 68 22.01 -7.10 8.64
C GLN A 68 23.15 -6.32 7.97
N LYS A 69 24.30 -6.93 7.72
CA LYS A 69 25.46 -6.28 7.06
C LYS A 69 25.13 -5.66 5.71
N TYR A 70 24.39 -6.38 4.87
CA TYR A 70 23.97 -5.89 3.55
C TYR A 70 22.56 -5.30 3.55
N ARG A 71 21.72 -5.61 4.55
CA ARG A 71 20.36 -5.07 4.64
C ARG A 71 20.29 -3.70 5.32
N MET A 72 21.30 -3.29 6.08
CA MET A 72 21.31 -2.01 6.78
C MET A 72 20.98 -0.84 5.83
N GLU A 73 21.62 -0.81 4.66
CA GLU A 73 21.41 0.23 3.63
C GLU A 73 19.97 0.27 3.08
N MET A 74 19.28 -0.88 3.07
CA MET A 74 17.89 -0.95 2.63
C MET A 74 16.90 -0.59 3.74
N LEU A 75 17.29 -0.82 4.99
CA LEU A 75 16.43 -0.71 6.17
C LEU A 75 16.50 0.67 6.81
N TYR A 76 17.67 1.31 6.88
CA TYR A 76 17.86 2.57 7.58
C TYR A 76 17.79 3.75 6.62
N GLU A 77 16.99 4.77 6.94
CA GLU A 77 16.86 5.97 6.08
C GLU A 77 17.92 7.04 6.37
N GLY A 78 18.66 6.90 7.48
CA GLY A 78 19.67 7.87 7.89
C GLY A 78 21.05 7.65 7.25
N PRO A 79 22.02 8.48 7.63
CA PRO A 79 23.42 8.32 7.24
C PRO A 79 23.98 6.95 7.62
N HIS A 80 24.83 6.37 6.77
CA HIS A 80 25.38 5.03 6.99
C HIS A 80 26.51 4.99 8.02
N ASP A 81 27.01 6.16 8.41
CA ASP A 81 28.03 6.39 9.43
C ASP A 81 27.44 6.65 10.83
N ASP A 82 26.11 6.73 10.97
CA ASP A 82 25.46 6.90 12.26
C ASP A 82 25.75 5.73 13.22
N ALA A 83 25.86 6.02 14.51
CA ALA A 83 26.07 5.00 15.54
C ALA A 83 24.97 3.91 15.52
N VAL A 84 23.74 4.29 15.15
CA VAL A 84 22.62 3.36 14.97
C VAL A 84 22.82 2.50 13.72
N ALA A 85 23.27 3.08 12.60
CA ALA A 85 23.54 2.36 11.36
C ALA A 85 24.65 1.32 11.55
N ILE A 86 25.74 1.69 12.22
CA ILE A 86 26.84 0.79 12.58
C ILE A 86 26.34 -0.31 13.53
N GLY A 87 25.54 0.04 14.54
CA GLY A 87 24.92 -0.92 15.46
C GLY A 87 24.03 -1.94 14.76
N ILE A 88 23.26 -1.51 13.76
CA ILE A 88 22.48 -2.42 12.89
C ILE A 88 23.41 -3.29 12.06
N LYS A 89 24.46 -2.72 11.46
CA LYS A 89 25.37 -3.47 10.57
C LYS A 89 26.10 -4.60 11.30
N GLU A 90 26.58 -4.34 12.51
CA GLU A 90 27.30 -5.33 13.31
C GLU A 90 26.38 -6.19 14.20
N CYS A 91 25.08 -5.89 14.27
CA CYS A 91 24.14 -6.56 15.17
C CYS A 91 24.65 -6.54 16.63
N ASP A 92 25.07 -5.36 17.11
CA ASP A 92 25.67 -5.21 18.44
C ASP A 92 24.60 -4.99 19.52
N PRO A 93 24.52 -5.85 20.56
CA PRO A 93 23.58 -5.69 21.67
C PRO A 93 23.88 -4.51 22.60
N ASN A 94 25.11 -3.96 22.57
CA ASN A 94 25.51 -2.81 23.39
C ASN A 94 25.36 -1.46 22.67
N ALA A 95 25.12 -1.47 21.37
CA ALA A 95 24.85 -0.28 20.59
C ALA A 95 23.49 0.36 20.97
N PRO A 96 23.20 1.58 20.49
CA PRO A 96 21.91 2.21 20.75
C PRO A 96 20.76 1.33 20.25
N LEU A 97 19.69 1.26 21.06
CA LEU A 97 18.48 0.52 20.70
C LEU A 97 17.92 1.04 19.38
N CYS A 98 17.65 0.12 18.45
CA CYS A 98 16.84 0.34 17.27
C CYS A 98 15.95 -0.89 17.06
N MET A 99 14.64 -0.69 17.21
CA MET A 99 13.62 -1.72 17.01
C MET A 99 12.58 -1.24 16.00
N TYR A 100 12.20 -2.11 15.07
CA TYR A 100 11.11 -1.85 14.13
C TYR A 100 9.84 -2.54 14.59
N ILE A 101 8.75 -1.80 14.72
CA ILE A 101 7.41 -2.37 14.93
C ILE A 101 6.79 -2.65 13.56
N SER A 102 6.49 -3.93 13.31
CA SER A 102 5.92 -4.39 12.05
C SER A 102 4.40 -4.43 12.05
N LYS A 103 3.78 -4.81 13.18
CA LYS A 103 2.34 -4.99 13.28
C LYS A 103 1.89 -4.84 14.73
N MET A 104 0.65 -4.39 14.92
CA MET A 104 -0.03 -4.44 16.21
C MET A 104 -0.85 -5.72 16.30
N VAL A 105 -0.53 -6.58 17.27
CA VAL A 105 -1.21 -7.85 17.47
C VAL A 105 -2.31 -7.67 18.53
N PRO A 106 -3.57 -8.00 18.23
CA PRO A 106 -4.66 -7.87 19.20
C PRO A 106 -4.45 -8.82 20.38
N THR A 107 -4.78 -8.34 21.58
CA THR A 107 -4.73 -9.14 22.80
C THR A 107 -6.08 -9.76 23.11
N THR A 108 -6.11 -10.80 23.95
CA THR A 108 -7.38 -11.32 24.52
C THR A 108 -8.11 -10.26 25.34
N ASP A 109 -7.36 -9.34 25.95
CA ASP A 109 -7.93 -8.20 26.66
C ASP A 109 -8.43 -7.17 25.64
N LYS A 110 -9.76 -6.98 25.59
CA LYS A 110 -10.39 -6.06 24.64
C LYS A 110 -9.84 -4.64 24.80
N GLY A 111 -9.26 -4.10 23.74
CA GLY A 111 -8.83 -2.71 23.65
C GLY A 111 -7.33 -2.44 23.85
N ARG A 112 -6.50 -3.47 24.01
CA ARG A 112 -5.03 -3.33 24.00
C ARG A 112 -4.42 -4.11 22.84
N PHE A 113 -3.28 -3.62 22.37
CA PHE A 113 -2.49 -4.27 21.32
C PHE A 113 -1.06 -4.45 21.78
N TYR A 114 -0.43 -5.55 21.36
CA TYR A 114 1.01 -5.73 21.48
C TYR A 114 1.68 -5.20 20.23
N ALA A 115 2.68 -4.34 20.41
CA ALA A 115 3.53 -3.91 19.31
C ALA A 115 4.52 -5.03 18.99
N PHE A 116 4.32 -5.71 17.88
CA PHE A 116 5.18 -6.82 17.44
C PHE A 116 6.27 -6.31 16.52
N GLY A 117 7.51 -6.59 16.87
CA GLY A 117 8.64 -6.02 16.16
C GLY A 117 9.93 -6.79 16.35
N ARG A 118 10.97 -6.33 15.65
CA ARG A 118 12.31 -6.90 15.70
C ARG A 118 13.31 -5.87 16.19
N VAL A 119 14.16 -6.27 17.13
CA VAL A 119 15.30 -5.48 17.58
C VAL A 119 16.44 -5.65 16.57
N PHE A 120 16.86 -4.58 15.92
CA PHE A 120 17.96 -4.60 14.96
C PHE A 120 19.30 -4.24 15.60
N SER A 121 19.31 -3.32 16.56
CA SER A 121 20.51 -2.87 17.28
C SER A 121 20.17 -2.68 18.75
N GLY A 122 21.15 -2.90 19.64
CA GLY A 122 21.02 -2.73 21.07
C GLY A 122 20.14 -3.78 21.74
N LYS A 123 19.64 -3.43 22.93
CA LYS A 123 18.72 -4.25 23.72
C LYS A 123 17.52 -3.44 24.20
N VAL A 124 16.36 -4.09 24.24
CA VAL A 124 15.13 -3.52 24.77
C VAL A 124 14.83 -4.16 26.12
N ALA A 125 14.63 -3.34 27.15
CA ALA A 125 14.35 -3.80 28.51
C ALA A 125 13.04 -3.23 29.04
N THR A 126 12.40 -3.99 29.94
CA THR A 126 11.21 -3.56 30.67
C THR A 126 11.52 -2.31 31.52
N GLY A 127 10.67 -1.28 31.44
CA GLY A 127 10.86 0.00 32.14
C GLY A 127 11.81 0.98 31.46
N GLN A 128 12.46 0.59 30.37
CA GLN A 128 13.40 1.44 29.63
C GLN A 128 12.67 2.62 28.96
N LYS A 129 13.20 3.83 29.13
CA LYS A 129 12.74 5.02 28.41
C LYS A 129 13.19 4.94 26.96
N CYS A 130 12.22 4.91 26.05
CA CYS A 130 12.46 4.83 24.61
C CYS A 130 11.74 5.97 23.88
N ARG A 131 12.28 6.33 22.72
CA ARG A 131 11.70 7.25 21.76
C ARG A 131 10.89 6.44 20.75
N ILE A 132 9.58 6.60 20.75
CA ILE A 132 8.67 5.99 19.79
C ILE A 132 8.51 6.99 18.64
N MET A 133 9.06 6.65 17.49
CA MET A 133 9.04 7.47 16.28
C MET A 133 8.02 6.87 15.31
N GLY A 134 7.00 7.66 14.96
CA GLY A 134 6.04 7.26 13.95
C GLY A 134 6.60 7.34 12.52
N PRO A 135 5.84 6.87 11.51
CA PRO A 135 6.30 6.77 10.13
C PRO A 135 6.83 8.07 9.52
N ASN A 136 6.28 9.21 9.93
CA ASN A 136 6.57 10.52 9.34
C ASN A 136 7.61 11.33 10.13
N TYR A 137 8.19 10.75 11.18
CA TYR A 137 9.20 11.42 11.99
C TYR A 137 10.44 11.79 11.16
N VAL A 138 10.90 13.03 11.33
CA VAL A 138 12.15 13.55 10.78
C VAL A 138 13.00 14.08 11.94
N PRO A 139 14.29 13.71 12.04
CA PRO A 139 15.16 14.23 13.07
C PRO A 139 15.16 15.77 13.13
N GLY A 140 15.03 16.30 14.34
CA GLY A 140 14.93 17.75 14.61
C GLY A 140 13.49 18.28 14.72
N LYS A 141 12.48 17.60 14.17
CA LYS A 141 11.07 17.94 14.42
C LYS A 141 10.55 17.21 15.66
N LYS A 142 9.56 17.82 16.33
CA LYS A 142 8.82 17.18 17.44
C LYS A 142 7.59 16.42 16.96
N ASP A 143 7.23 16.57 15.70
CA ASP A 143 6.08 15.91 15.09
C ASP A 143 6.30 14.38 15.07
N ASP A 144 5.30 13.61 15.48
CA ASP A 144 5.31 12.13 15.46
C ASP A 144 6.39 11.47 16.36
N LEU A 145 6.81 12.17 17.43
CA LEU A 145 7.78 11.69 18.42
C LEU A 145 7.14 11.58 19.81
N ASN A 146 7.20 10.40 20.42
CA ASN A 146 6.72 10.16 21.79
C ASN A 146 7.79 9.49 22.65
N CYS A 147 8.25 10.17 23.71
CA CYS A 147 9.22 9.62 24.67
C CYS A 147 8.48 8.97 25.85
N LYS A 148 8.47 7.64 25.91
CA LYS A 148 7.72 6.86 26.91
C LYS A 148 8.49 5.64 27.38
N GLN A 149 8.10 5.13 28.54
CA GLN A 149 8.67 3.90 29.09
C GLN A 149 7.94 2.68 28.53
N ILE A 150 8.69 1.66 28.15
CA ILE A 150 8.13 0.36 27.78
C ILE A 150 7.62 -0.31 29.05
N GLN A 151 6.34 -0.69 29.09
CA GLN A 151 5.76 -1.24 30.31
C GLN A 151 6.24 -2.66 30.57
N ARG A 152 6.24 -3.52 29.54
CA ARG A 152 6.68 -4.91 29.59
C ARG A 152 7.16 -5.36 28.22
N THR A 153 8.19 -6.19 28.20
CA THR A 153 8.64 -6.94 27.03
C THR A 153 8.12 -8.38 27.12
N ILE A 154 7.60 -8.91 26.02
CA ILE A 154 7.02 -10.25 25.97
C ILE A 154 7.55 -11.05 24.78
N LEU A 155 7.69 -12.37 24.98
CA LEU A 155 7.92 -13.34 23.93
C LEU A 155 6.59 -13.89 23.46
N MET A 156 6.36 -13.84 22.14
CA MET A 156 5.11 -14.30 21.52
C MET A 156 5.28 -15.75 21.03
N MET A 157 4.70 -16.72 21.72
CA MET A 157 4.71 -18.15 21.36
C MET A 157 3.35 -18.57 20.76
N GLY A 158 2.99 -17.95 19.64
CA GLY A 158 1.68 -18.16 19.00
C GLY A 158 0.55 -17.61 19.85
N ARG A 159 -0.16 -18.48 20.58
CA ARG A 159 -1.28 -18.10 21.47
C ARG A 159 -0.82 -17.73 22.88
N TYR A 160 0.34 -18.20 23.30
CA TYR A 160 0.88 -17.96 24.63
C TYR A 160 1.88 -16.82 24.61
N ILE A 161 1.95 -16.09 25.73
CA ILE A 161 2.89 -15.01 25.93
C ILE A 161 3.68 -15.26 27.21
N GLU A 162 4.97 -14.94 27.17
CA GLU A 162 5.85 -15.05 28.33
C GLU A 162 6.54 -13.70 28.54
N ALA A 163 6.54 -13.20 29.77
CA ALA A 163 7.19 -11.93 30.09
C ALA A 163 8.69 -12.14 30.24
N ILE A 164 9.48 -11.29 29.58
CA ILE A 164 10.94 -11.31 29.62
C ILE A 164 11.45 -9.93 30.03
N GLU A 165 12.53 -9.89 30.80
CA GLU A 165 13.12 -8.65 31.27
C GLU A 165 13.75 -7.84 30.15
N ASP A 166 14.59 -8.47 29.32
CA ASP A 166 15.28 -7.85 28.20
C ASP A 166 15.37 -8.76 26.96
N VAL A 167 15.49 -8.13 25.78
CA VAL A 167 15.64 -8.81 24.50
C VAL A 167 16.77 -8.16 23.69
N PRO A 168 17.82 -8.92 23.32
CA PRO A 168 18.93 -8.39 22.53
C PRO A 168 18.60 -8.33 21.03
N CYS A 169 19.42 -7.58 20.29
CA CYS A 169 19.35 -7.45 18.84
C CYS A 169 19.34 -8.79 18.10
N GLY A 170 18.69 -8.80 16.94
CA GLY A 170 18.47 -9.98 16.10
C GLY A 170 17.13 -10.65 16.36
N ASN A 171 16.56 -10.51 17.56
CA ASN A 171 15.34 -11.19 18.01
C ASN A 171 14.05 -10.41 17.75
N ILE A 172 12.95 -11.16 17.75
CA ILE A 172 11.59 -10.66 17.60
C ILE A 172 10.92 -10.69 18.97
N CYS A 173 10.26 -9.60 19.35
CA CYS A 173 9.52 -9.51 20.61
C CYS A 173 8.25 -8.67 20.48
N GLY A 174 7.35 -8.84 21.44
CA GLY A 174 6.20 -7.98 21.64
C GLY A 174 6.48 -6.95 22.73
N LEU A 175 5.99 -5.72 22.54
CA LEU A 175 6.03 -4.68 23.55
C LEU A 175 4.62 -4.29 24.00
N VAL A 176 4.48 -4.02 25.30
CA VAL A 176 3.26 -3.52 25.92
C VAL A 176 3.40 -2.03 26.24
N GLY A 177 2.38 -1.23 25.91
CA GLY A 177 2.32 0.21 26.21
C GLY A 177 2.76 1.15 25.08
N VAL A 178 3.02 0.60 23.88
CA VAL A 178 3.36 1.38 22.67
C VAL A 178 2.11 1.73 21.83
N ASP A 179 1.00 1.02 22.05
CA ASP A 179 -0.24 1.04 21.27
C ASP A 179 -1.01 2.36 21.28
N GLN A 180 -0.77 3.21 22.29
CA GLN A 180 -1.39 4.54 22.35
C GLN A 180 -0.68 5.54 21.45
N TYR A 181 0.61 5.34 21.18
CA TYR A 181 1.47 6.29 20.49
C TYR A 181 1.78 5.89 19.05
N LEU A 182 1.57 4.61 18.72
CA LEU A 182 1.84 4.06 17.41
C LEU A 182 0.63 3.30 16.87
N VAL A 183 0.26 3.57 15.63
CA VAL A 183 -0.94 2.97 15.00
C VAL A 183 -0.58 1.71 14.20
N LYS A 184 0.41 1.77 13.31
CA LYS A 184 0.73 0.66 12.39
C LYS A 184 2.17 0.18 12.52
N THR A 185 3.08 1.00 12.03
CA THR A 185 4.52 0.73 11.98
C THR A 185 5.25 1.93 12.55
N GLY A 186 6.48 1.70 13.00
CA GLY A 186 7.28 2.75 13.59
C GLY A 186 8.61 2.22 14.06
N THR A 187 9.48 3.16 14.41
CA THR A 187 10.83 2.86 14.86
C THR A 187 10.97 3.29 16.31
N ILE A 188 11.50 2.40 17.14
CA ILE A 188 11.77 2.68 18.56
C ILE A 188 13.27 2.78 18.74
N THR A 189 13.73 3.87 19.32
CA THR A 189 15.16 4.11 19.56
C THR A 189 15.47 4.69 20.92
N THR A 190 16.73 4.62 21.32
CA THR A 190 17.26 5.35 22.50
C THR A 190 18.10 6.56 22.10
N PHE A 191 18.57 6.62 20.85
CA PHE A 191 19.43 7.68 20.35
C PHE A 191 18.62 8.87 19.81
N GLU A 192 19.10 10.08 20.06
CA GLU A 192 18.36 11.31 19.75
C GLU A 192 18.35 11.67 18.28
N GLN A 193 19.49 11.50 17.60
CA GLN A 193 19.61 11.82 16.17
C GLN A 193 19.26 10.62 15.28
N ALA A 194 18.57 9.62 15.84
CA ALA A 194 18.21 8.43 15.08
C ALA A 194 17.19 8.77 14.00
N HIS A 195 17.44 8.28 12.79
CA HIS A 195 16.50 8.27 11.69
C HIS A 195 15.55 7.07 11.79
N ASN A 196 14.42 7.18 11.08
CA ASN A 196 13.46 6.10 10.96
C ASN A 196 14.02 4.94 10.12
N LEU A 197 13.54 3.73 10.43
CA LEU A 197 13.63 2.60 9.53
C LEU A 197 12.59 2.75 8.43
N ARG A 198 12.94 2.27 7.24
CA ARG A 198 12.11 2.33 6.05
C ARG A 198 10.78 1.62 6.29
N VAL A 199 9.70 2.36 6.11
CA VAL A 199 8.33 1.86 6.29
C VAL A 199 8.03 0.82 5.20
N MET A 200 7.28 -0.22 5.57
CA MET A 200 6.84 -1.22 4.59
C MET A 200 5.98 -0.58 3.51
N LYS A 201 6.43 -0.73 2.26
CA LYS A 201 5.60 -0.48 1.09
C LYS A 201 4.80 -1.75 0.81
N PHE A 202 3.49 -1.68 0.98
CA PHE A 202 2.62 -2.76 0.54
C PHE A 202 2.57 -2.74 -0.98
N SER A 203 2.81 -3.88 -1.62
CA SER A 203 2.75 -4.00 -3.08
C SER A 203 1.33 -3.77 -3.63
N VAL A 204 0.31 -3.89 -2.77
CA VAL A 204 -1.10 -3.80 -3.16
C VAL A 204 -1.74 -2.58 -2.49
N SER A 205 -2.39 -1.74 -3.30
CA SER A 205 -3.16 -0.59 -2.82
C SER A 205 -4.59 -1.02 -2.44
N PRO A 206 -5.15 -0.51 -1.33
CA PRO A 206 -6.55 -0.75 -0.98
C PRO A 206 -7.48 0.05 -1.91
N VAL A 207 -7.98 -0.59 -2.96
CA VAL A 207 -8.79 0.06 -4.01
C VAL A 207 -10.29 -0.08 -3.79
N VAL A 208 -10.74 -1.09 -3.03
CA VAL A 208 -12.15 -1.32 -2.74
C VAL A 208 -12.54 -0.58 -1.47
N ARG A 209 -13.59 0.23 -1.53
CA ARG A 209 -14.09 1.08 -0.44
C ARG A 209 -15.54 0.73 -0.12
N VAL A 210 -15.88 0.67 1.17
CA VAL A 210 -17.27 0.56 1.65
C VAL A 210 -17.50 1.64 2.70
N ALA A 211 -18.57 2.40 2.56
CA ALA A 211 -19.06 3.28 3.62
C ALA A 211 -19.77 2.46 4.71
N VAL A 212 -19.45 2.76 5.96
CA VAL A 212 -19.92 2.08 7.16
C VAL A 212 -20.57 3.08 8.10
N GLU A 213 -21.77 2.77 8.55
CA GLU A 213 -22.53 3.57 9.51
C GLU A 213 -23.02 2.72 10.68
N ALA A 214 -23.25 3.34 11.84
CA ALA A 214 -23.88 2.65 12.97
C ALA A 214 -25.39 2.65 12.78
N LYS A 215 -26.06 1.49 12.95
CA LYS A 215 -27.55 1.44 12.88
C LYS A 215 -28.20 2.38 13.88
N ASN A 216 -27.59 2.50 15.06
CA ASN A 216 -28.03 3.41 16.11
C ASN A 216 -27.05 4.59 16.20
N PRO A 217 -27.50 5.84 16.00
CA PRO A 217 -26.62 7.01 16.11
C PRO A 217 -25.94 7.17 17.48
N GLY A 218 -26.57 6.68 18.55
CA GLY A 218 -25.99 6.69 19.91
C GLY A 218 -24.75 5.80 20.08
N ASP A 219 -24.55 4.82 19.19
CA ASP A 219 -23.40 3.91 19.21
C ASP A 219 -22.22 4.41 18.35
N LEU A 220 -22.33 5.59 17.73
CA LEU A 220 -21.27 6.19 16.91
C LEU A 220 -19.89 6.26 17.61
N PRO A 221 -19.78 6.59 18.92
CA PRO A 221 -18.48 6.57 19.61
C PRO A 221 -17.83 5.19 19.62
N LYS A 222 -18.63 4.11 19.72
CA LYS A 222 -18.13 2.73 19.66
C LYS A 222 -17.69 2.36 18.25
N LEU A 223 -18.40 2.83 17.23
CA LEU A 223 -17.98 2.65 15.83
C LEU A 223 -16.62 3.29 15.58
N VAL A 224 -16.46 4.56 15.96
CA VAL A 224 -15.20 5.30 15.76
C VAL A 224 -14.03 4.63 16.49
N GLU A 225 -14.26 4.16 17.71
CA GLU A 225 -13.25 3.41 18.47
C GLU A 225 -12.96 2.04 17.83
N GLY A 226 -13.98 1.33 17.37
CA GLY A 226 -13.83 0.06 16.65
C GLY A 226 -13.06 0.21 15.33
N LEU A 227 -13.34 1.27 14.56
CA LEU A 227 -12.61 1.62 13.36
C LEU A 227 -11.12 1.89 13.68
N LYS A 228 -10.82 2.69 14.71
CA LYS A 228 -9.44 2.91 15.15
C LYS A 228 -8.71 1.59 15.49
N ARG A 229 -9.42 0.64 16.10
CA ARG A 229 -8.87 -0.70 16.42
C ARG A 229 -8.64 -1.53 15.16
N LEU A 230 -9.58 -1.53 14.22
CA LEU A 230 -9.45 -2.21 12.94
C LEU A 230 -8.22 -1.68 12.17
N SER A 231 -8.04 -0.36 12.11
CA SER A 231 -6.86 0.26 11.46
C SER A 231 -5.53 -0.06 12.14
N LYS A 232 -5.52 -0.43 13.42
CA LYS A 232 -4.32 -0.89 14.12
C LYS A 232 -4.05 -2.38 13.85
N SER A 233 -5.11 -3.18 13.87
CA SER A 233 -5.05 -4.63 13.68
C SER A 233 -4.60 -5.00 12.27
N ASP A 234 -5.17 -4.35 11.25
CA ASP A 234 -4.82 -4.62 9.86
C ASP A 234 -3.94 -3.49 9.28
N PRO A 235 -2.73 -3.81 8.79
CA PRO A 235 -1.84 -2.80 8.25
C PRO A 235 -2.27 -2.27 6.88
N MET A 236 -3.01 -3.05 6.08
CA MET A 236 -3.45 -2.69 4.72
C MET A 236 -4.77 -1.91 4.72
N VAL A 237 -5.64 -2.11 5.71
CA VAL A 237 -6.89 -1.36 5.81
C VAL A 237 -6.61 0.13 5.98
N GLN A 238 -7.31 0.95 5.18
CA GLN A 238 -7.32 2.40 5.34
C GLN A 238 -8.72 2.83 5.76
N ILE A 239 -8.79 3.68 6.77
CA ILE A 239 -10.05 4.23 7.25
C ILE A 239 -9.99 5.73 7.05
N LEU A 240 -10.97 6.24 6.31
CA LEU A 240 -11.09 7.64 5.96
C LEU A 240 -12.45 8.11 6.48
N THR A 241 -12.49 9.30 7.07
CA THR A 241 -13.76 9.98 7.36
C THR A 241 -13.89 11.08 6.33
N GLU A 242 -14.92 11.01 5.49
CA GLU A 242 -15.21 12.05 4.51
C GLU A 242 -15.88 13.26 5.17
N GLU A 243 -15.85 14.42 4.52
CA GLU A 243 -16.48 15.66 5.02
C GLU A 243 -18.01 15.53 5.16
N SER A 244 -18.61 14.62 4.39
CA SER A 244 -20.02 14.23 4.51
C SER A 244 -20.37 13.58 5.86
N GLY A 245 -19.35 13.16 6.64
CA GLY A 245 -19.51 12.41 7.88
C GLY A 245 -19.51 10.89 7.67
N GLU A 246 -19.41 10.41 6.42
CA GLU A 246 -19.32 8.97 6.12
C GLU A 246 -17.95 8.40 6.55
N HIS A 247 -17.98 7.22 7.18
CA HIS A 247 -16.76 6.46 7.48
C HIS A 247 -16.50 5.42 6.40
N ILE A 248 -15.42 5.61 5.64
CA ILE A 248 -15.03 4.73 4.55
C ILE A 248 -13.96 3.76 5.03
N VAL A 249 -14.22 2.46 4.85
CA VAL A 249 -13.24 1.39 5.06
C VAL A 249 -12.75 0.90 3.70
N ALA A 250 -11.45 1.04 3.44
CA ALA A 250 -10.81 0.61 2.21
C ALA A 250 -9.94 -0.62 2.43
N GLY A 251 -10.07 -1.63 1.55
CA GLY A 251 -9.33 -2.87 1.58
C GLY A 251 -8.77 -3.27 0.21
N ALA A 252 -7.84 -4.23 0.21
CA ALA A 252 -7.22 -4.76 -1.00
C ALA A 252 -8.19 -5.50 -1.95
N GLY A 253 -9.27 -6.07 -1.42
CA GLY A 253 -10.23 -6.84 -2.21
C GLY A 253 -11.50 -7.16 -1.41
N GLU A 254 -12.48 -7.75 -2.07
CA GLU A 254 -13.82 -8.02 -1.53
C GLU A 254 -13.78 -8.92 -0.30
N LEU A 255 -13.10 -10.08 -0.38
CA LEU A 255 -13.00 -11.04 0.73
C LEU A 255 -12.30 -10.42 1.95
N HIS A 256 -11.25 -9.64 1.72
CA HIS A 256 -10.54 -8.95 2.79
C HIS A 256 -11.47 -7.97 3.50
N LEU A 257 -12.23 -7.18 2.74
CA LEU A 257 -13.17 -6.21 3.30
C LEU A 257 -14.33 -6.88 4.04
N GLU A 258 -14.84 -8.02 3.54
CA GLU A 258 -15.88 -8.80 4.22
C GLU A 258 -15.43 -9.26 5.60
N ILE A 259 -14.21 -9.79 5.71
CA ILE A 259 -13.62 -10.20 6.99
C ILE A 259 -13.43 -8.98 7.89
N CYS A 260 -12.88 -7.88 7.38
CA CYS A 260 -12.70 -6.66 8.18
C CYS A 260 -14.01 -6.07 8.71
N LEU A 261 -15.07 -6.10 7.91
CA LEU A 261 -16.40 -5.63 8.33
C LEU A 261 -17.02 -6.57 9.37
N LYS A 262 -16.81 -7.88 9.22
CA LYS A 262 -17.23 -8.87 10.22
C LYS A 262 -16.48 -8.69 11.54
N ASP A 263 -15.16 -8.54 11.51
CA ASP A 263 -14.34 -8.27 12.69
C ASP A 263 -14.74 -6.94 13.35
N LEU A 264 -15.13 -5.93 12.55
CA LEU A 264 -15.64 -4.66 13.06
C LEU A 264 -16.96 -4.84 13.81
N GLU A 265 -17.92 -5.57 13.24
CA GLU A 265 -19.26 -5.82 13.80
C GLU A 265 -19.22 -6.77 15.01
N GLU A 266 -18.44 -7.85 14.96
CA GLU A 266 -18.42 -8.90 15.98
C GLU A 266 -17.40 -8.63 17.10
N ASP A 267 -16.18 -8.20 16.78
CA ASP A 267 -15.05 -8.19 17.73
C ASP A 267 -14.62 -6.79 18.19
N HIS A 268 -14.58 -5.81 17.29
CA HIS A 268 -14.01 -4.48 17.59
C HIS A 268 -15.04 -3.50 18.14
N ALA A 269 -16.08 -3.20 17.37
CA ALA A 269 -17.14 -2.27 17.76
C ALA A 269 -18.27 -2.99 18.52
N CYS A 270 -18.50 -4.28 18.23
CA CYS A 270 -19.57 -5.09 18.82
C CYS A 270 -20.97 -4.43 18.68
N ILE A 271 -21.24 -3.81 17.53
CA ILE A 271 -22.49 -3.12 17.24
C ILE A 271 -23.00 -3.49 15.84
N PRO A 272 -24.33 -3.45 15.63
CA PRO A 272 -24.90 -3.62 14.30
C PRO A 272 -24.49 -2.45 13.39
N ILE A 273 -23.88 -2.76 12.25
CA ILE A 273 -23.46 -1.75 11.26
C ILE A 273 -24.34 -1.80 10.01
N ILE A 274 -24.48 -0.65 9.34
CA ILE A 274 -25.02 -0.53 7.98
C ILE A 274 -23.80 -0.43 7.05
N LYS A 275 -23.76 -1.30 6.05
CA LYS A 275 -22.73 -1.31 5.02
C LYS A 275 -23.34 -0.93 3.69
N SER A 276 -22.71 0.00 3.00
CA SER A 276 -23.05 0.35 1.61
C SER A 276 -22.46 -0.67 0.63
N ASP A 277 -22.89 -0.58 -0.62
CA ASP A 277 -22.30 -1.36 -1.71
C ASP A 277 -20.82 -0.97 -1.91
N PRO A 278 -19.94 -1.95 -2.22
CA PRO A 278 -18.54 -1.66 -2.44
C PRO A 278 -18.36 -0.79 -3.68
N VAL A 279 -17.58 0.28 -3.53
CA VAL A 279 -17.23 1.20 -4.60
C VAL A 279 -15.72 1.24 -4.75
N VAL A 280 -15.26 1.58 -5.95
CA VAL A 280 -13.85 1.62 -6.29
C VAL A 280 -13.29 3.03 -6.13
N SER A 281 -12.04 3.10 -5.64
CA SER A 281 -11.24 4.32 -5.71
C SER A 281 -10.77 4.56 -7.14
N TYR A 282 -11.16 5.69 -7.72
CA TYR A 282 -10.63 6.14 -9.00
C TYR A 282 -9.42 7.07 -8.79
N ARG A 283 -8.72 7.39 -9.88
CA ARG A 283 -7.70 8.46 -9.91
C ARG A 283 -8.02 9.43 -11.03
N GLU A 284 -7.60 10.67 -10.88
CA GLU A 284 -7.75 11.69 -11.92
C GLU A 284 -6.45 11.80 -12.72
N SER A 285 -6.54 11.94 -14.04
CA SER A 285 -5.40 12.17 -14.92
C SER A 285 -5.79 13.13 -16.05
N VAL A 286 -4.83 13.39 -16.94
CA VAL A 286 -5.01 14.14 -18.18
C VAL A 286 -4.52 13.29 -19.34
N THR A 287 -5.17 13.39 -20.50
CA THR A 287 -4.76 12.65 -21.71
C THR A 287 -3.88 13.49 -22.62
N GLY A 288 -4.17 14.79 -22.71
CA GLY A 288 -3.49 15.74 -23.58
C GLY A 288 -2.58 16.73 -22.83
N ALA A 289 -2.06 17.69 -23.58
CA ALA A 289 -1.42 18.89 -23.04
C ALA A 289 -2.46 20.01 -22.92
N SER A 290 -2.28 20.92 -21.95
CA SER A 290 -3.13 22.11 -21.83
C SER A 290 -3.16 22.90 -23.13
N ASN A 291 -4.36 23.19 -23.63
CA ASN A 291 -4.55 23.96 -24.87
C ASN A 291 -4.09 25.43 -24.76
N GLN A 292 -3.97 25.96 -23.55
CA GLN A 292 -3.50 27.32 -23.26
C GLN A 292 -2.75 27.37 -21.93
N THR A 293 -1.88 28.37 -21.78
CA THR A 293 -1.23 28.66 -20.49
C THR A 293 -2.26 29.25 -19.52
N CYS A 294 -2.51 28.55 -18.41
CA CYS A 294 -3.50 28.95 -17.43
C CYS A 294 -2.91 29.98 -16.46
N LEU A 295 -3.71 31.01 -16.15
CA LEU A 295 -3.37 32.08 -15.23
C LEU A 295 -4.30 32.04 -14.00
N SER A 296 -3.73 32.20 -12.81
CA SER A 296 -4.49 32.58 -11.61
C SER A 296 -3.84 33.74 -10.85
N LYS A 297 -4.67 34.62 -10.29
CA LYS A 297 -4.29 35.79 -9.50
C LYS A 297 -4.45 35.49 -8.01
N SER A 298 -3.58 36.07 -7.19
CA SER A 298 -3.76 36.06 -5.73
C SER A 298 -4.96 36.89 -5.29
N PRO A 299 -5.53 36.61 -4.10
CA PRO A 299 -6.60 37.43 -3.53
C PRO A 299 -6.25 38.93 -3.47
N ASN A 300 -4.98 39.27 -3.21
CA ASN A 300 -4.48 40.64 -3.26
C ASN A 300 -4.21 41.18 -4.68
N LYS A 301 -4.43 40.38 -5.74
CA LYS A 301 -4.23 40.70 -7.17
C LYS A 301 -2.81 41.07 -7.60
N HIS A 302 -1.83 41.00 -6.70
CA HIS A 302 -0.44 41.37 -6.99
C HIS A 302 0.40 40.20 -7.53
N ASN A 303 0.07 38.96 -7.18
CA ASN A 303 0.80 37.79 -7.62
C ASN A 303 0.00 37.06 -8.72
N ARG A 304 0.70 36.55 -9.72
CA ARG A 304 0.12 35.83 -10.85
C ARG A 304 0.98 34.61 -11.14
N LEU A 305 0.34 33.47 -11.33
CA LEU A 305 0.99 32.20 -11.62
C LEU A 305 0.54 31.69 -12.99
N PHE A 306 1.48 31.27 -13.83
CA PHE A 306 1.24 30.75 -15.17
C PHE A 306 1.68 29.28 -15.28
N PHE A 307 0.72 28.37 -15.48
CA PHE A 307 0.97 26.92 -15.47
C PHE A 307 0.38 26.25 -16.72
N THR A 308 0.94 25.08 -17.04
CA THR A 308 0.34 24.10 -17.97
C THR A 308 0.43 22.71 -17.38
N ALA A 309 -0.52 21.84 -17.70
CA ALA A 309 -0.48 20.41 -17.39
C ALA A 309 -0.23 19.61 -18.67
N VAL A 310 0.54 18.54 -18.55
CA VAL A 310 0.83 17.60 -19.63
C VAL A 310 0.75 16.19 -19.06
N ASN A 311 0.22 15.25 -19.85
CA ASN A 311 0.24 13.84 -19.50
C ASN A 311 1.68 13.31 -19.39
N MET A 312 1.97 12.53 -18.36
CA MET A 312 3.25 11.85 -18.22
C MET A 312 3.28 10.57 -19.05
N PRO A 313 4.47 10.12 -19.49
CA PRO A 313 4.63 8.78 -20.04
C PRO A 313 4.12 7.72 -19.05
N GLU A 314 3.36 6.73 -19.54
CA GLU A 314 2.69 5.73 -18.69
C GLU A 314 3.68 4.95 -17.80
N ASP A 315 4.83 4.59 -18.36
CA ASP A 315 5.87 3.85 -17.63
C ASP A 315 6.55 4.71 -16.56
N LEU A 316 6.59 6.04 -16.70
CA LEU A 316 7.20 6.91 -15.70
C LEU A 316 6.39 6.90 -14.39
N ALA A 317 5.06 6.83 -14.48
CA ALA A 317 4.22 6.71 -13.29
C ALA A 317 4.49 5.39 -12.53
N LYS A 318 4.75 4.29 -13.26
CA LYS A 318 5.13 2.99 -12.67
C LYS A 318 6.51 3.04 -12.02
N ASP A 319 7.50 3.61 -12.70
CA ASP A 319 8.87 3.78 -12.16
C ASP A 319 8.90 4.60 -10.86
N ILE A 320 8.06 5.64 -10.75
CA ILE A 320 7.93 6.43 -9.52
C ILE A 320 7.29 5.57 -8.40
N ASP A 321 6.28 4.76 -8.74
CA ASP A 321 5.64 3.85 -7.80
C ASP A 321 6.55 2.67 -7.41
N GLU A 322 7.44 2.18 -8.25
CA GLU A 322 8.40 1.13 -7.87
C GLU A 322 9.57 1.72 -7.06
N GLY A 323 9.79 3.03 -7.21
CA GLY A 323 10.82 3.77 -6.50
C GLY A 323 12.17 3.76 -7.21
N GLU A 324 12.17 3.53 -8.53
CA GLU A 324 13.31 3.78 -9.42
C GLU A 324 13.58 5.29 -9.51
N VAL A 325 12.53 6.11 -9.54
CA VAL A 325 12.62 7.57 -9.46
C VAL A 325 12.10 8.06 -8.11
N LYS A 326 12.98 8.67 -7.30
CA LYS A 326 12.62 9.17 -5.96
C LYS A 326 12.89 10.67 -5.80
N PRO A 327 12.13 11.35 -4.91
CA PRO A 327 12.42 12.74 -4.53
C PRO A 327 13.80 12.92 -3.91
N ARG A 328 14.20 11.96 -3.06
CA ARG A 328 15.45 12.00 -2.26
C ARG A 328 16.71 11.58 -3.03
N GLN A 329 16.59 11.08 -4.26
CA GLN A 329 17.74 10.71 -5.08
C GLN A 329 18.56 11.94 -5.49
N ASP A 330 19.84 11.72 -5.79
CA ASP A 330 20.68 12.76 -6.38
C ASP A 330 20.04 13.30 -7.68
N ILE A 331 19.98 14.63 -7.77
CA ILE A 331 19.28 15.34 -8.84
C ILE A 331 19.93 15.05 -10.20
N LYS A 332 21.26 14.86 -10.26
CA LYS A 332 21.96 14.61 -11.53
C LYS A 332 21.75 13.18 -12.02
N THR A 333 21.68 12.22 -11.11
CA THR A 333 21.38 10.82 -11.45
C THR A 333 19.94 10.69 -11.94
N ARG A 334 18.98 11.29 -11.21
CA ARG A 334 17.58 11.31 -11.63
C ARG A 334 17.40 11.97 -12.99
N ALA A 335 18.03 13.12 -13.21
CA ALA A 335 17.90 13.84 -14.48
C ALA A 335 18.48 13.06 -15.67
N ARG A 336 19.57 12.30 -15.48
CA ARG A 336 20.13 11.42 -16.51
C ARG A 336 19.20 10.26 -16.83
N TYR A 337 18.65 9.61 -15.80
CA TYR A 337 17.69 8.52 -15.98
C TYR A 337 16.44 8.96 -16.78
N LEU A 338 15.87 10.11 -16.43
CA LEU A 338 14.72 10.67 -17.15
C LEU A 338 15.05 11.05 -18.60
N ALA A 339 16.27 11.54 -18.85
CA ALA A 339 16.70 11.87 -20.21
C ALA A 339 16.93 10.61 -21.07
N GLU A 340 17.57 9.58 -20.52
CA GLU A 340 17.90 8.35 -21.26
C GLU A 340 16.68 7.47 -21.51
N LYS A 341 15.78 7.31 -20.53
CA LYS A 341 14.62 6.40 -20.64
C LYS A 341 13.37 7.06 -21.21
N TYR A 342 13.18 8.35 -20.95
CA TYR A 342 11.92 9.06 -21.27
C TYR A 342 12.11 10.30 -22.16
N ASP A 343 13.31 10.53 -22.68
CA ASP A 343 13.64 11.65 -23.57
C ASP A 343 13.32 13.03 -22.96
N TYR A 344 13.47 13.16 -21.63
CA TYR A 344 13.35 14.46 -20.95
C TYR A 344 14.60 15.31 -21.19
N GLU A 345 14.41 16.62 -21.33
CA GLU A 345 15.56 17.53 -21.32
C GLU A 345 16.25 17.51 -19.95
N VAL A 346 17.57 17.27 -19.93
CA VAL A 346 18.36 17.16 -18.69
C VAL A 346 18.25 18.44 -17.85
N THR A 347 18.12 19.61 -18.47
CA THR A 347 18.01 20.90 -17.78
C THR A 347 16.68 21.00 -17.03
N GLU A 348 15.58 20.60 -17.67
CA GLU A 348 14.24 20.55 -17.08
C GLU A 348 14.15 19.49 -15.98
N ALA A 349 14.68 18.29 -16.22
CA ALA A 349 14.64 17.19 -15.27
C ALA A 349 15.38 17.51 -13.95
N ARG A 350 16.35 18.43 -13.97
CA ARG A 350 17.01 18.97 -12.76
C ARG A 350 16.11 19.94 -11.97
N LYS A 351 15.14 20.57 -12.63
CA LYS A 351 14.22 21.56 -12.06
C LYS A 351 12.91 20.96 -11.57
N ILE A 352 12.86 19.67 -11.31
CA ILE A 352 11.73 19.04 -10.60
C ILE A 352 11.71 19.54 -9.14
N TRP A 353 10.62 20.17 -8.75
CA TRP A 353 10.43 20.72 -7.41
C TRP A 353 9.90 19.70 -6.43
N ALA A 354 8.87 18.94 -6.83
CA ALA A 354 8.19 17.99 -5.95
C ALA A 354 7.49 16.90 -6.75
N PHE A 355 7.26 15.79 -6.06
CA PHE A 355 6.41 14.68 -6.48
C PHE A 355 5.11 14.75 -5.67
N GLY A 356 3.95 14.45 -6.25
CA GLY A 356 2.67 14.56 -5.55
C GLY A 356 1.70 13.44 -5.90
N PRO A 357 0.71 13.12 -5.05
CA PRO A 357 0.51 13.66 -3.70
C PRO A 357 1.48 13.07 -2.65
N GLU A 358 1.53 13.69 -1.47
CA GLU A 358 2.29 13.27 -0.28
C GLU A 358 3.80 13.10 -0.50
N GLY A 359 4.37 13.80 -1.48
CA GLY A 359 5.81 13.79 -1.73
C GLY A 359 6.35 12.55 -2.45
N THR A 360 5.56 11.48 -2.62
CA THR A 360 6.00 10.25 -3.32
C THR A 360 5.07 9.84 -4.46
N GLY A 361 3.97 10.56 -4.67
CA GLY A 361 3.01 10.20 -5.71
C GLY A 361 3.53 10.45 -7.13
N PRO A 362 2.93 9.76 -8.12
CA PRO A 362 3.31 9.82 -9.53
C PRO A 362 2.71 11.04 -10.22
N ASN A 363 3.06 12.23 -9.74
CA ASN A 363 2.84 13.51 -10.44
C ASN A 363 4.11 14.32 -10.29
N LEU A 364 4.41 15.18 -11.26
CA LEU A 364 5.61 16.02 -11.25
C LEU A 364 5.26 17.50 -11.27
N LEU A 365 5.93 18.28 -10.43
CA LEU A 365 5.96 19.74 -10.54
C LEU A 365 7.34 20.17 -11.04
N MET A 366 7.39 20.85 -12.18
CA MET A 366 8.61 21.26 -12.85
C MET A 366 8.64 22.76 -13.11
N ASP A 367 9.79 23.37 -12.87
CA ASP A 367 10.03 24.78 -13.18
C ASP A 367 10.64 24.93 -14.58
N VAL A 368 9.89 25.57 -15.47
CA VAL A 368 10.29 25.89 -16.86
C VAL A 368 10.58 27.39 -17.00
N SER A 369 10.39 28.17 -15.93
CA SER A 369 10.53 29.62 -15.95
C SER A 369 11.98 30.08 -16.17
N LYS A 370 12.12 31.30 -16.69
CA LYS A 370 13.40 31.94 -17.01
C LYS A 370 13.41 33.37 -16.47
N GLY A 371 14.33 33.68 -15.57
CA GLY A 371 14.60 35.05 -15.11
C GLY A 371 13.62 35.61 -14.07
N VAL A 372 12.83 34.76 -13.40
CA VAL A 372 11.88 35.20 -12.37
C VAL A 372 12.58 35.47 -11.04
N GLN A 373 12.43 36.69 -10.52
CA GLN A 373 12.94 37.07 -9.19
C GLN A 373 12.04 36.53 -8.08
N TYR A 374 12.61 36.21 -6.92
CA TYR A 374 11.90 35.72 -5.71
C TYR A 374 11.20 34.35 -5.84
N LEU A 375 11.41 33.61 -6.93
CA LEU A 375 10.79 32.29 -7.15
C LEU A 375 11.12 31.28 -6.03
N ASN A 376 12.35 31.31 -5.52
CA ASN A 376 12.78 30.41 -4.44
C ASN A 376 12.06 30.69 -3.10
N GLU A 377 11.61 31.93 -2.86
CA GLU A 377 10.93 32.28 -1.61
C GLU A 377 9.51 31.73 -1.55
N ILE A 378 8.82 31.67 -2.69
CA ILE A 378 7.46 31.14 -2.78
C ILE A 378 7.41 29.63 -3.00
N LYS A 379 8.58 28.99 -3.23
CA LYS A 379 8.69 27.57 -3.59
C LYS A 379 7.91 26.67 -2.63
N ASP A 380 8.09 26.84 -1.33
CA ASP A 380 7.41 26.02 -0.32
C ASP A 380 5.88 26.23 -0.34
N SER A 381 5.42 27.45 -0.61
CA SER A 381 4.00 27.76 -0.72
C SER A 381 3.37 27.15 -1.98
N VAL A 382 4.08 27.18 -3.11
CA VAL A 382 3.63 26.52 -4.35
C VAL A 382 3.61 25.01 -4.18
N ILE A 383 4.65 24.42 -3.56
CA ILE A 383 4.70 22.99 -3.27
C ILE A 383 3.53 22.60 -2.35
N ALA A 384 3.24 23.36 -1.29
CA ALA A 384 2.11 23.09 -0.41
C ALA A 384 0.77 23.13 -1.15
N GLY A 385 0.56 24.13 -2.02
CA GLY A 385 -0.62 24.20 -2.89
C GLY A 385 -0.71 23.04 -3.89
N TYR A 386 0.43 22.59 -4.42
CA TYR A 386 0.53 21.45 -5.32
C TYR A 386 0.23 20.11 -4.64
N GLN A 387 0.77 19.87 -3.44
CA GLN A 387 0.47 18.65 -2.68
C GLN A 387 -1.02 18.57 -2.34
N TRP A 388 -1.64 19.71 -2.01
CA TRP A 388 -3.07 19.77 -1.75
C TRP A 388 -3.89 19.53 -3.03
N ALA A 389 -3.55 20.23 -4.11
CA ALA A 389 -4.27 20.10 -5.39
C ALA A 389 -4.20 18.68 -5.97
N THR A 390 -3.04 18.01 -5.88
CA THR A 390 -2.87 16.64 -6.38
C THR A 390 -3.50 15.58 -5.46
N LYS A 391 -3.76 15.92 -4.19
CA LYS A 391 -4.48 15.04 -3.25
C LYS A 391 -5.99 15.08 -3.50
N GLU A 392 -6.54 16.26 -3.74
CA GLU A 392 -7.99 16.37 -3.99
C GLU A 392 -8.31 16.19 -5.48
N GLY A 393 -7.57 16.72 -6.46
CA GLY A 393 -8.08 16.65 -7.84
C GLY A 393 -9.18 17.70 -8.09
N VAL A 394 -9.65 17.83 -9.32
CA VAL A 394 -10.67 18.81 -9.73
C VAL A 394 -12.00 18.16 -10.10
N LEU A 395 -11.99 16.90 -10.55
CA LEU A 395 -13.17 16.22 -11.07
C LEU A 395 -14.07 15.72 -9.95
N CYS A 396 -13.56 15.00 -8.96
CA CYS A 396 -14.37 14.34 -7.94
C CYS A 396 -13.67 14.20 -6.58
N ASP A 397 -12.73 15.08 -6.28
CA ASP A 397 -11.93 15.07 -5.05
C ASP A 397 -11.16 13.73 -4.84
N GLU A 398 -10.65 13.11 -5.92
CA GLU A 398 -9.73 11.97 -5.88
C GLU A 398 -8.29 12.33 -6.26
N ASN A 399 -7.33 11.60 -5.69
CA ASN A 399 -5.91 11.81 -5.97
C ASN A 399 -5.61 11.80 -7.48
N MET A 400 -4.86 12.80 -7.92
CA MET A 400 -4.32 12.87 -9.27
C MET A 400 -3.21 11.82 -9.47
N ARG A 401 -3.02 11.36 -10.70
CA ARG A 401 -1.97 10.44 -11.12
C ARG A 401 -1.58 10.74 -12.56
N GLY A 402 -0.29 10.66 -12.87
CA GLY A 402 0.18 10.75 -14.26
C GLY A 402 0.25 12.17 -14.81
N VAL A 403 0.21 13.21 -13.96
CA VAL A 403 0.19 14.60 -14.43
C VAL A 403 1.53 15.30 -14.16
N ARG A 404 2.10 15.89 -15.22
CA ARG A 404 3.24 16.81 -15.14
C ARG A 404 2.74 18.25 -15.23
N PHE A 405 3.05 19.05 -14.22
CA PHE A 405 2.77 20.48 -14.19
C PHE A 405 4.04 21.27 -14.46
N ASN A 406 3.96 22.19 -15.41
CA ASN A 406 5.06 23.08 -15.79
C ASN A 406 4.73 24.51 -15.36
N ILE A 407 5.63 25.11 -14.59
CA ILE A 407 5.59 26.52 -14.19
C ILE A 407 6.29 27.32 -15.30
N HIS A 408 5.54 28.14 -16.04
CA HIS A 408 6.08 28.94 -17.15
C HIS A 408 6.57 30.31 -16.68
N ASP A 409 5.72 31.01 -15.93
CA ASP A 409 6.02 32.36 -15.47
C ASP A 409 5.29 32.65 -14.15
N VAL A 410 5.82 33.59 -13.39
CA VAL A 410 5.29 34.00 -12.09
C VAL A 410 5.58 35.49 -11.90
N THR A 411 4.54 36.31 -11.82
CA THR A 411 4.70 37.73 -11.43
C THR A 411 4.48 37.85 -9.94
N LEU A 412 5.45 38.39 -9.21
CA LEU A 412 5.39 38.53 -7.75
C LEU A 412 5.49 39.99 -7.32
N HIS A 413 4.79 40.30 -6.22
CA HIS A 413 4.97 41.58 -5.55
C HIS A 413 6.39 41.70 -4.97
N ALA A 414 6.94 42.91 -4.89
CA ALA A 414 8.29 43.16 -4.38
C ALA A 414 8.43 42.77 -2.90
N ASP A 415 7.45 43.11 -2.07
CA ASP A 415 7.46 42.83 -0.63
C ASP A 415 6.99 41.41 -0.29
N ALA A 416 7.78 40.72 0.55
CA ALA A 416 7.49 39.37 1.01
C ALA A 416 6.18 39.24 1.81
N ILE A 417 5.74 40.31 2.47
CA ILE A 417 4.48 40.35 3.24
C ILE A 417 3.29 40.06 2.33
N HIS A 418 3.34 40.53 1.07
CA HIS A 418 2.29 40.31 0.09
C HIS A 418 2.45 38.98 -0.68
N ARG A 419 3.44 38.16 -0.32
CA ARG A 419 3.74 36.82 -0.89
C ARG A 419 3.51 35.67 0.10
N GLY A 420 2.85 35.94 1.23
CA GLY A 420 2.60 34.92 2.26
C GLY A 420 1.82 33.70 1.75
N GLY A 421 1.96 32.57 2.44
CA GLY A 421 1.36 31.29 2.04
C GLY A 421 -0.15 31.36 1.79
N GLY A 422 -0.90 32.13 2.58
CA GLY A 422 -2.35 32.33 2.37
C GLY A 422 -2.72 33.01 1.04
N GLN A 423 -1.77 33.68 0.37
CA GLN A 423 -1.97 34.28 -0.95
C GLN A 423 -1.54 33.34 -2.07
N ILE A 424 -0.44 32.60 -1.90
CA ILE A 424 0.15 31.77 -2.95
C ILE A 424 -0.48 30.37 -3.00
N ILE A 425 -0.76 29.74 -1.85
CA ILE A 425 -1.28 28.36 -1.78
C ILE A 425 -2.62 28.23 -2.53
N PRO A 426 -3.65 29.08 -2.28
CA PRO A 426 -4.92 28.96 -2.99
C PRO A 426 -4.78 29.29 -4.48
N THR A 427 -3.92 30.23 -4.85
CA THR A 427 -3.67 30.60 -6.25
C THR A 427 -2.96 29.49 -7.02
N ALA A 428 -1.96 28.85 -6.41
CA ALA A 428 -1.31 27.67 -6.96
C ALA A 428 -2.33 26.53 -7.16
N ARG A 429 -3.18 26.28 -6.17
CA ARG A 429 -4.25 25.27 -6.30
C ARG A 429 -5.21 25.58 -7.45
N ARG A 430 -5.68 26.83 -7.57
CA ARG A 430 -6.58 27.26 -8.66
C ARG A 430 -5.93 27.11 -10.04
N VAL A 431 -4.69 27.55 -10.22
CA VAL A 431 -4.02 27.46 -11.54
C VAL A 431 -3.75 26.01 -11.94
N LEU A 432 -3.45 25.13 -10.98
CA LEU A 432 -3.29 23.69 -11.24
C LEU A 432 -4.60 23.07 -11.74
N TYR A 433 -5.73 23.38 -11.10
CA TYR A 433 -7.05 22.92 -11.57
C TYR A 433 -7.42 23.48 -12.95
N ALA A 434 -7.16 24.76 -13.21
CA ALA A 434 -7.35 25.32 -14.55
C ALA A 434 -6.50 24.59 -15.60
N SER A 435 -5.25 24.25 -15.26
CA SER A 435 -4.33 23.53 -16.13
C SER A 435 -4.83 22.11 -16.45
N VAL A 436 -5.40 21.40 -15.46
CA VAL A 436 -6.00 20.07 -15.66
C VAL A 436 -7.24 20.15 -16.56
N LEU A 437 -8.14 21.11 -16.32
CA LEU A 437 -9.36 21.27 -17.12
C LEU A 437 -9.08 21.61 -18.59
N THR A 438 -7.95 22.26 -18.87
CA THR A 438 -7.51 22.59 -20.24
C THR A 438 -6.72 21.47 -20.93
N ALA A 439 -6.34 20.42 -20.20
CA ALA A 439 -5.50 19.32 -20.68
C ALA A 439 -6.29 18.02 -20.95
N GLU A 440 -7.59 18.12 -21.27
CA GLU A 440 -8.46 16.97 -21.53
C GLU A 440 -8.48 15.96 -20.36
N PRO A 441 -9.14 16.33 -19.24
CA PRO A 441 -9.13 15.54 -18.02
C PRO A 441 -9.83 14.19 -18.22
N CYS A 442 -9.29 13.15 -17.60
CA CYS A 442 -9.84 11.79 -17.63
C CYS A 442 -9.81 11.13 -16.25
N ILE A 443 -10.57 10.05 -16.10
CA ILE A 443 -10.52 9.19 -14.93
C ILE A 443 -9.75 7.91 -15.25
N LEU A 444 -8.95 7.45 -14.29
CA LEU A 444 -8.31 6.15 -14.31
C LEU A 444 -9.09 5.17 -13.43
N GLU A 445 -9.48 4.03 -13.99
CA GLU A 445 -10.00 2.87 -13.26
C GLU A 445 -8.85 1.94 -12.84
N PRO A 446 -8.87 1.36 -11.64
CA PRO A 446 -7.90 0.35 -11.26
C PRO A 446 -8.26 -0.99 -11.91
N VAL A 447 -7.22 -1.76 -12.26
CA VAL A 447 -7.33 -3.04 -12.95
C VAL A 447 -6.60 -4.12 -12.15
N TYR A 448 -7.25 -5.27 -11.99
CA TYR A 448 -6.64 -6.47 -11.45
C TYR A 448 -5.97 -7.28 -12.54
N LEU A 449 -4.79 -7.82 -12.23
CA LEU A 449 -4.28 -9.03 -12.85
C LEU A 449 -4.98 -10.21 -12.19
N VAL A 450 -5.72 -10.96 -12.98
CA VAL A 450 -6.43 -12.16 -12.56
C VAL A 450 -5.69 -13.37 -13.10
N GLU A 451 -5.20 -14.23 -12.21
CA GLU A 451 -4.67 -15.55 -12.56
C GLU A 451 -5.74 -16.59 -12.20
N ILE A 452 -6.16 -17.38 -13.20
CA ILE A 452 -7.19 -18.39 -13.03
C ILE A 452 -6.62 -19.75 -13.36
N GLN A 453 -6.68 -20.65 -12.39
CA GLN A 453 -6.30 -22.05 -12.57
C GLN A 453 -7.55 -22.89 -12.80
N CYS A 454 -7.59 -23.64 -13.91
CA CYS A 454 -8.72 -24.50 -14.23
C CYS A 454 -8.31 -25.70 -15.11
N PRO A 455 -9.11 -26.78 -15.15
CA PRO A 455 -9.00 -27.81 -16.19
C PRO A 455 -9.35 -27.25 -17.58
N GLU A 456 -8.89 -27.94 -18.64
CA GLU A 456 -9.15 -27.58 -20.04
C GLU A 456 -10.66 -27.37 -20.34
N ASP A 457 -11.50 -28.28 -19.83
CA ASP A 457 -12.96 -28.26 -20.05
C ASP A 457 -13.65 -26.98 -19.54
N ALA A 458 -13.06 -26.33 -18.54
CA ALA A 458 -13.62 -25.16 -17.88
C ALA A 458 -13.16 -23.83 -18.52
N VAL A 459 -12.17 -23.85 -19.42
CA VAL A 459 -11.58 -22.64 -20.03
C VAL A 459 -12.64 -21.84 -20.78
N GLY A 460 -13.52 -22.49 -21.54
CA GLY A 460 -14.61 -21.80 -22.27
C GLY A 460 -15.56 -21.00 -21.37
N GLY A 461 -15.81 -21.49 -20.15
CA GLY A 461 -16.61 -20.78 -19.14
C GLY A 461 -15.94 -19.50 -18.65
N ILE A 462 -14.61 -19.50 -18.55
CA ILE A 462 -13.81 -18.34 -18.11
C ILE A 462 -13.89 -17.20 -19.12
N TYR A 463 -13.67 -17.47 -20.41
CA TYR A 463 -13.79 -16.47 -21.48
C TYR A 463 -15.17 -15.81 -21.50
N GLY A 464 -16.23 -16.60 -21.29
CA GLY A 464 -17.60 -16.08 -21.21
C GLY A 464 -17.82 -15.09 -20.05
N VAL A 465 -17.27 -15.37 -18.87
CA VAL A 465 -17.38 -14.49 -17.69
C VAL A 465 -16.52 -13.24 -17.87
N LEU A 466 -15.29 -13.38 -18.34
CA LEU A 466 -14.37 -12.25 -18.54
C LEU A 466 -14.90 -11.28 -19.60
N ASN A 467 -15.36 -11.78 -20.75
CA ASN A 467 -15.89 -10.92 -21.82
C ASN A 467 -17.11 -10.10 -21.36
N ARG A 468 -17.99 -10.69 -20.54
CA ARG A 468 -19.14 -9.97 -19.99
C ARG A 468 -18.74 -8.82 -19.05
N ARG A 469 -17.60 -8.97 -18.37
CA ARG A 469 -17.08 -8.04 -17.35
C ARG A 469 -15.94 -7.16 -17.86
N ARG A 470 -15.84 -6.97 -19.19
CA ARG A 470 -14.77 -6.18 -19.85
C ARG A 470 -13.35 -6.68 -19.54
N GLY A 471 -13.21 -7.96 -19.22
CA GLY A 471 -11.92 -8.59 -18.99
C GLY A 471 -11.18 -8.83 -20.31
N HIS A 472 -9.86 -8.63 -20.30
CA HIS A 472 -8.99 -8.88 -21.44
C HIS A 472 -8.00 -10.00 -21.11
N VAL A 473 -8.16 -11.16 -21.74
CA VAL A 473 -7.23 -12.29 -21.64
C VAL A 473 -6.04 -12.02 -22.55
N PHE A 474 -4.82 -12.07 -22.01
CA PHE A 474 -3.59 -11.83 -22.77
C PHE A 474 -2.63 -13.02 -22.73
N GLU A 475 -2.77 -13.93 -21.77
CA GLU A 475 -1.95 -15.14 -21.67
C GLU A 475 -2.84 -16.34 -21.32
N ASP A 476 -2.66 -17.42 -22.07
CA ASP A 476 -3.29 -18.71 -21.85
C ASP A 476 -2.20 -19.78 -21.99
N SER A 477 -1.85 -20.43 -20.88
CA SER A 477 -0.74 -21.38 -20.83
C SER A 477 -1.14 -22.66 -20.12
N GLN A 478 -0.78 -23.80 -20.71
CA GLN A 478 -0.94 -25.09 -20.05
C GLN A 478 0.20 -25.32 -19.07
N MET A 479 -0.12 -25.71 -17.84
CA MET A 479 0.90 -26.01 -16.83
C MET A 479 1.57 -27.36 -17.15
N PRO A 480 2.87 -27.39 -17.45
CA PRO A 480 3.55 -28.61 -17.90
C PRO A 480 3.42 -29.74 -16.87
N GLY A 481 2.97 -30.91 -17.32
CA GLY A 481 2.82 -32.09 -16.48
C GLY A 481 1.51 -32.18 -15.70
N THR A 482 0.57 -31.24 -15.87
CA THR A 482 -0.78 -31.30 -15.30
C THR A 482 -1.84 -30.97 -16.36
N PRO A 483 -3.09 -31.45 -16.24
CA PRO A 483 -4.18 -31.06 -17.13
C PRO A 483 -4.74 -29.66 -16.82
N MET A 484 -4.02 -28.84 -16.06
CA MET A 484 -4.43 -27.50 -15.65
C MET A 484 -3.93 -26.45 -16.63
N PHE A 485 -4.77 -25.45 -16.87
CA PHE A 485 -4.50 -24.23 -17.60
C PHE A 485 -4.41 -23.06 -16.62
N ILE A 486 -3.52 -22.13 -16.94
CA ILE A 486 -3.37 -20.85 -16.26
C ILE A 486 -3.76 -19.78 -17.28
N VAL A 487 -4.91 -19.15 -17.02
CA VAL A 487 -5.42 -18.02 -17.80
C VAL A 487 -5.11 -16.75 -17.05
N LYS A 488 -4.37 -15.82 -17.66
CA LYS A 488 -4.14 -14.47 -17.11
C LYS A 488 -4.92 -13.42 -17.89
N ALA A 489 -5.59 -12.57 -17.13
CA ALA A 489 -6.44 -11.52 -17.69
C ALA A 489 -6.36 -10.23 -16.88
N TYR A 490 -6.60 -9.12 -17.58
CA TYR A 490 -6.88 -7.83 -16.96
C TYR A 490 -8.38 -7.69 -16.71
N LEU A 491 -8.77 -7.37 -15.48
CA LEU A 491 -10.17 -7.19 -15.08
C LEU A 491 -10.34 -5.85 -14.34
N PRO A 492 -11.18 -4.92 -14.82
CA PRO A 492 -11.49 -3.70 -14.08
C PRO A 492 -12.08 -4.01 -12.70
N VAL A 493 -11.58 -3.36 -11.65
CA VAL A 493 -11.98 -3.67 -10.27
C VAL A 493 -13.49 -3.46 -10.05
N ASN A 494 -14.10 -2.46 -10.69
CA ASN A 494 -15.53 -2.20 -10.56
C ASN A 494 -16.38 -3.35 -11.12
N GLU A 495 -15.86 -4.06 -12.12
CA GLU A 495 -16.48 -5.23 -12.73
C GLU A 495 -16.07 -6.53 -12.03
N SER A 496 -15.27 -6.47 -10.96
CA SER A 496 -14.80 -7.65 -10.21
C SER A 496 -15.75 -8.10 -9.09
N PHE A 497 -16.71 -7.25 -8.70
CA PHE A 497 -17.66 -7.59 -7.63
C PHE A 497 -18.54 -8.77 -8.02
N GLY A 498 -18.54 -9.81 -7.16
CA GLY A 498 -19.24 -11.07 -7.44
C GLY A 498 -18.59 -11.92 -8.54
N PHE A 499 -17.41 -11.56 -9.06
CA PHE A 499 -16.70 -12.30 -10.11
C PHE A 499 -16.44 -13.75 -9.71
N THR A 500 -15.99 -13.99 -8.48
CA THR A 500 -15.69 -15.34 -7.98
C THR A 500 -16.94 -16.23 -7.97
N ALA A 501 -18.11 -15.69 -7.62
CA ALA A 501 -19.36 -16.44 -7.58
C ALA A 501 -19.84 -16.78 -9.00
N ASP A 502 -19.79 -15.81 -9.91
CA ASP A 502 -20.14 -16.00 -11.32
C ASP A 502 -19.21 -17.00 -12.01
N LEU A 503 -17.90 -16.90 -11.75
CA LEU A 503 -16.90 -17.80 -12.30
C LEU A 503 -17.17 -19.24 -11.84
N ARG A 504 -17.33 -19.46 -10.53
CA ARG A 504 -17.65 -20.80 -10.00
C ARG A 504 -18.93 -21.37 -10.59
N SER A 505 -19.96 -20.55 -10.74
CA SER A 505 -21.23 -20.98 -11.34
C SER A 505 -21.05 -21.45 -12.79
N LYS A 506 -20.24 -20.73 -13.59
CA LYS A 506 -19.99 -21.05 -15.00
C LYS A 506 -18.97 -22.16 -15.23
N THR A 507 -18.08 -22.43 -14.28
CA THR A 507 -17.05 -23.46 -14.38
C THR A 507 -17.34 -24.68 -13.50
N GLY A 508 -18.57 -24.84 -12.99
CA GLY A 508 -18.93 -25.95 -12.09
C GLY A 508 -18.08 -26.03 -10.80
N GLY A 509 -17.54 -24.89 -10.35
CA GLY A 509 -16.67 -24.80 -9.17
C GLY A 509 -15.21 -25.22 -9.39
N GLN A 510 -14.79 -25.51 -10.62
CA GLN A 510 -13.45 -26.02 -10.93
C GLN A 510 -12.38 -24.93 -11.16
N ALA A 511 -12.78 -23.66 -11.26
CA ALA A 511 -11.87 -22.53 -11.46
C ALA A 511 -11.69 -21.71 -10.19
N PHE A 512 -10.43 -21.33 -9.92
CA PHE A 512 -10.06 -20.53 -8.77
C PHE A 512 -9.32 -19.28 -9.23
N PRO A 513 -9.94 -18.09 -9.10
CA PRO A 513 -9.29 -16.84 -9.46
C PRO A 513 -8.46 -16.29 -8.30
N GLN A 514 -7.28 -15.78 -8.63
CA GLN A 514 -6.47 -14.94 -7.76
C GLN A 514 -6.38 -13.57 -8.40
N CYS A 515 -6.88 -12.54 -7.71
CA CYS A 515 -6.85 -11.17 -8.20
C CYS A 515 -5.80 -10.37 -7.43
N VAL A 516 -4.90 -9.72 -8.14
CA VAL A 516 -3.90 -8.81 -7.57
C VAL A 516 -4.00 -7.47 -8.30
N PHE A 517 -3.89 -6.36 -7.58
CA PHE A 517 -3.80 -5.04 -8.20
C PHE A 517 -2.58 -4.97 -9.13
N ASP A 518 -2.81 -4.56 -10.38
CA ASP A 518 -1.75 -4.50 -11.40
C ASP A 518 -1.45 -3.05 -11.79
N HIS A 519 -2.41 -2.35 -12.40
CA HIS A 519 -2.21 -0.99 -12.88
C HIS A 519 -3.49 -0.15 -12.88
N TRP A 520 -3.31 1.13 -13.22
CA TRP A 520 -4.38 2.09 -13.47
C TRP A 520 -4.55 2.27 -14.97
N GLN A 521 -5.78 2.13 -15.45
CA GLN A 521 -6.13 2.24 -16.87
C GLN A 521 -7.05 3.43 -17.11
N VAL A 522 -6.87 4.16 -18.20
CA VAL A 522 -7.79 5.25 -18.58
C VAL A 522 -9.16 4.65 -18.90
N LEU A 523 -10.20 5.16 -18.23
CA LEU A 523 -11.58 4.79 -18.53
C LEU A 523 -12.02 5.52 -19.81
N PRO A 524 -12.37 4.80 -20.89
CA PRO A 524 -12.70 5.43 -22.16
C PRO A 524 -14.02 6.21 -22.07
N GLY A 525 -14.01 7.46 -22.55
CA GLY A 525 -15.19 8.33 -22.60
C GLY A 525 -14.87 9.77 -22.16
N ASN A 526 -15.88 10.64 -22.19
CA ASN A 526 -15.74 12.05 -21.83
C ASN A 526 -16.29 12.32 -20.43
N VAL A 527 -15.44 12.77 -19.50
CA VAL A 527 -15.82 13.05 -18.10
C VAL A 527 -16.92 14.11 -17.93
N PHE A 528 -17.14 14.98 -18.93
CA PHE A 528 -18.18 16.01 -18.88
C PHE A 528 -19.53 15.53 -19.43
N ASP A 529 -19.54 14.44 -20.20
CA ASP A 529 -20.79 13.86 -20.71
C ASP A 529 -21.38 12.90 -19.68
N LYS A 530 -22.52 13.29 -19.09
CA LYS A 530 -23.26 12.51 -18.09
C LYS A 530 -23.74 11.16 -18.61
N ALA A 531 -23.88 10.98 -19.93
CA ALA A 531 -24.26 9.70 -20.52
C ALA A 531 -23.08 8.73 -20.71
N SER A 532 -21.85 9.21 -20.56
CA SER A 532 -20.66 8.38 -20.64
C SER A 532 -20.35 7.73 -19.28
N LYS A 533 -19.75 6.53 -19.30
CA LYS A 533 -19.34 5.84 -18.07
C LYS A 533 -18.44 6.70 -17.15
N PRO A 534 -17.41 7.43 -17.67
CA PRO A 534 -16.64 8.35 -16.83
C PRO A 534 -17.49 9.47 -16.22
N GLY A 535 -18.41 10.06 -16.97
CA GLY A 535 -19.30 11.11 -16.47
C GLY A 535 -20.25 10.62 -15.39
N GLU A 536 -20.82 9.42 -15.54
CA GLU A 536 -21.64 8.78 -14.49
C GLU A 536 -20.82 8.55 -13.21
N VAL A 537 -19.59 8.04 -13.33
CA VAL A 537 -18.69 7.82 -12.19
C VAL A 537 -18.35 9.13 -11.49
N VAL A 538 -17.99 10.18 -12.24
CA VAL A 538 -17.71 11.52 -11.70
C VAL A 538 -18.95 12.03 -10.95
N HIS A 539 -20.11 12.02 -11.60
CA HIS A 539 -21.34 12.56 -11.05
C HIS A 539 -21.75 11.83 -9.77
N ASN A 540 -21.75 10.50 -9.77
CA ASN A 540 -22.10 9.69 -8.60
C ASN A 540 -21.10 9.89 -7.45
N THR A 541 -19.80 9.99 -7.75
CA THR A 541 -18.76 10.24 -6.74
C THR A 541 -18.91 11.62 -6.12
N ARG A 542 -19.16 12.66 -6.94
CA ARG A 542 -19.40 14.04 -6.47
C ARG A 542 -20.64 14.12 -5.58
N LYS A 543 -21.73 13.47 -6.00
CA LYS A 543 -22.98 13.40 -5.23
C LYS A 543 -22.78 12.75 -3.87
N ARG A 544 -22.05 11.62 -3.81
CA ARG A 544 -21.72 10.93 -2.55
C ARG A 544 -20.88 11.82 -1.62
N LYS A 545 -19.87 12.51 -2.16
CA LYS A 545 -19.02 13.43 -1.41
C LYS A 545 -19.72 14.74 -1.01
N GLY A 546 -20.97 14.96 -1.40
CA GLY A 546 -21.70 16.21 -1.14
C GLY A 546 -21.16 17.43 -1.91
N LEU A 547 -20.42 17.20 -3.00
CA LEU A 547 -19.91 18.26 -3.87
C LEU A 547 -20.99 18.74 -4.83
N SER A 548 -20.76 19.88 -5.51
CA SER A 548 -21.64 20.31 -6.60
C SER A 548 -21.75 19.21 -7.65
N GLU A 549 -22.95 18.86 -8.10
CA GLU A 549 -23.17 17.73 -9.00
C GLU A 549 -22.43 17.84 -10.34
N GLU A 550 -22.15 19.07 -10.77
CA GLU A 550 -21.40 19.37 -11.99
C GLU A 550 -19.94 19.70 -11.66
N VAL A 551 -19.05 19.28 -12.56
CA VAL A 551 -17.63 19.63 -12.51
C VAL A 551 -17.51 21.14 -12.67
N PRO A 552 -16.74 21.84 -11.82
CA PRO A 552 -16.68 23.29 -11.89
C PRO A 552 -16.08 23.75 -13.23
N PRO A 553 -16.67 24.77 -13.88
CA PRO A 553 -16.20 25.24 -15.18
C PRO A 553 -14.83 25.89 -15.05
N LEU A 554 -14.08 25.90 -16.17
CA LEU A 554 -12.76 26.52 -16.26
C LEU A 554 -12.76 27.98 -15.77
N GLU A 555 -13.83 28.73 -16.03
CA GLU A 555 -14.00 30.14 -15.64
C GLU A 555 -13.92 30.38 -14.12
N LYS A 556 -14.19 29.35 -13.31
CA LYS A 556 -14.05 29.44 -11.85
C LYS A 556 -12.57 29.56 -11.44
N TYR A 557 -11.67 28.97 -12.22
CA TYR A 557 -10.25 28.82 -11.86
C TYR A 557 -9.33 29.70 -12.70
N LEU A 558 -9.68 29.93 -13.97
CA LEU A 558 -8.90 30.72 -14.91
C LEU A 558 -9.23 32.21 -14.79
N ASP A 559 -8.23 33.00 -14.38
CA ASP A 559 -8.34 34.45 -14.37
C ASP A 559 -7.81 35.02 -15.71
N LYS A 560 -8.48 36.04 -16.25
CA LYS A 560 -7.96 36.81 -17.40
C LYS A 560 -6.92 37.85 -16.92
N MET A 561 -6.02 38.26 -17.81
CA MET A 561 -4.91 39.21 -17.53
C MET A 561 -5.34 40.49 -16.83
#